data_AF-A0A7D4AYE8-F1
#
_entry.id   AF-A0A7D4AYE8-F1
#
_cell.length_a   1.000
_cell.length_b   1.000
_cell.length_c   1.000
_cell.angle_alpha   90.00
_cell.angle_beta   90.00
_cell.angle_gamma   90.00
#
_symmetry.space_group_name_H-M   'P 1'
#
loop_
_entity.id
_entity.type
_entity.pdbx_description
1 polymer ?
#
loop_
_entity_poly.entity_id
_entity_poly.type
_entity_poly.pdbx_seq_one_letter_code
_entity_poly.pdbx_strand_id
1 'polypeptide(L)' 'MKYSLEFKLECVKKYKKGIEIKKPDFVNTSQKNFLNQVIFWEKIYDKLGVEGLKKNHEIKSEL' A
#
# COMPACT_ATOMS: atom_id res chain seq x y z
N MET A 1 9.30 8.33 -1.08
CA MET A 1 8.46 7.12 -1.29
C MET A 1 7.46 7.38 -2.40
N LYS A 2 7.14 6.39 -3.25
CA LYS A 2 6.26 6.52 -4.44
C LYS A 2 4.80 6.84 -4.12
N TYR A 3 4.34 6.55 -2.89
CA TYR A 3 2.97 6.78 -2.43
C TYR A 3 2.97 7.41 -1.04
N SER A 4 2.10 8.39 -0.82
CA SER A 4 1.88 9.00 0.51
C SER A 4 1.19 8.02 1.46
N LEU A 5 1.32 8.25 2.76
CA LEU A 5 0.59 7.48 3.78
C LEU A 5 -0.93 7.55 3.55
N GLU A 6 -1.44 8.76 3.27
CA GLU A 6 -2.84 9.00 2.98
C GLU A 6 -3.34 8.17 1.80
N PHE A 7 -2.57 8.14 0.70
CA PHE A 7 -2.92 7.34 -0.47
C PHE A 7 -3.00 5.85 -0.14
N LYS A 8 -2.05 5.33 0.66
CA LYS A 8 -2.08 3.92 1.10
C LYS A 8 -3.31 3.62 1.96
N LEU A 9 -3.65 4.51 2.90
CA LEU A 9 -4.82 4.36 3.77
C LEU A 9 -6.12 4.32 2.97
N GLU A 10 -6.26 5.22 1.99
CA GLU A 10 -7.43 5.22 1.09
C GLU A 10 -7.52 3.92 0.29
N CYS A 11 -6.40 3.38 -0.21
CA CYS A 11 -6.39 2.09 -0.90
C CYS A 11 -6.82 0.94 0.03
N VAL A 12 -6.31 0.89 1.27
CA VAL A 12 -6.70 -0.15 2.24
C VAL A 12 -8.20 -0.07 2.56
N LYS A 13 -8.74 1.14 2.79
CA LYS A 13 -10.17 1.33 3.06
C LYS A 13 -11.04 0.84 1.90
N LYS A 14 -10.66 1.16 0.65
CA LYS A 14 -11.40 0.73 -0.55
C LYS A 14 -11.34 -0.79 -0.70
N TYR A 15 -10.16 -1.38 -0.50
CA TYR A 15 -9.94 -2.83 -0.64
C TYR A 15 -10.83 -3.60 0.33
N LYS A 16 -10.85 -3.21 1.62
CA LYS A 16 -11.71 -3.83 2.64
C LYS A 16 -13.21 -3.72 2.36
N LYS A 17 -13.63 -2.69 1.63
CA LYS A 17 -15.03 -2.49 1.21
C LYS A 17 -15.36 -3.23 -0.09
N GLY A 18 -14.42 -3.97 -0.68
CA GLY A 18 -14.61 -4.59 -2.01
C GLY A 18 -14.75 -3.58 -3.14
N ILE A 19 -14.34 -2.32 -2.93
CA ILE A 19 -14.41 -1.27 -3.95
C ILE A 19 -13.23 -1.45 -4.90
N GLU A 20 -13.50 -1.40 -6.21
CA GLU A 20 -12.45 -1.47 -7.23
C GLU A 20 -11.41 -0.36 -7.05
N ILE A 21 -10.13 -0.72 -7.16
CA ILE A 21 -9.00 0.21 -7.06
C ILE A 21 -8.18 0.13 -8.35
N LYS A 22 -8.13 1.23 -9.09
CA LYS A 22 -7.30 1.33 -10.30
C LYS A 22 -5.90 1.80 -9.94
N LYS A 23 -4.91 1.35 -10.70
CA LYS A 23 -3.54 1.87 -10.60
C LYS A 23 -3.59 3.38 -10.86
N PRO A 24 -2.80 4.16 -10.12
CA PRO A 24 -2.63 5.57 -10.48
C PRO A 24 -1.81 5.72 -11.76
N ASP A 25 -1.96 6.85 -12.45
CA ASP A 25 -1.23 7.11 -13.70
C ASP A 25 0.24 7.47 -13.48
N PHE A 26 0.57 8.02 -12.31
CA PHE A 26 1.94 8.39 -11.95
C PHE A 26 2.86 7.19 -11.65
N VAL A 27 2.37 5.95 -11.76
CA VAL A 27 3.18 4.75 -11.55
C VAL A 27 3.29 3.90 -12.81
N ASN A 28 4.53 3.66 -13.23
CA ASN A 28 4.82 2.68 -14.26
C ASN A 28 4.84 1.25 -13.66
N THR A 29 3.66 0.68 -13.42
CA THR A 29 3.50 -0.73 -13.04
C THR A 29 2.16 -1.25 -13.54
N SER A 30 2.00 -2.58 -13.61
CA SER A 30 0.74 -3.18 -14.03
C SER A 30 -0.33 -3.03 -12.95
N GLN A 31 -1.61 -3.04 -13.37
CA GLN A 31 -2.76 -3.08 -12.46
C GLN A 31 -2.64 -4.21 -11.43
N LYS A 32 -2.21 -5.41 -11.88
CA LYS A 32 -1.98 -6.58 -11.01
C LYS A 32 -0.92 -6.32 -9.94
N ASN A 33 0.23 -5.76 -10.33
CA ASN A 33 1.31 -5.48 -9.37
C ASN A 33 0.91 -4.39 -8.37
N PHE A 34 0.16 -3.39 -8.81
CA PHE A 34 -0.39 -2.39 -7.93
C PHE A 34 -1.37 -3.00 -6.91
N LEU A 35 -2.30 -3.85 -7.33
CA LEU A 35 -3.22 -4.54 -6.41
C LEU A 35 -2.49 -5.42 -5.40
N ASN A 36 -1.43 -6.13 -5.80
CA ASN A 36 -0.59 -6.88 -4.87
C ASN A 36 0.04 -5.98 -3.78
N GLN A 37 0.41 -4.75 -4.11
CA GLN A 37 0.90 -3.78 -3.12
C GLN A 37 -0.21 -3.35 -2.16
N VAL A 38 -1.43 -3.13 -2.67
CA VAL A 38 -2.59 -2.80 -1.81
C VAL A 38 -2.90 -3.94 -0.84
N ILE A 39 -2.88 -5.19 -1.30
CA ILE A 39 -3.06 -6.38 -0.46
C ILE A 39 -1.97 -6.45 0.62
N PHE A 40 -0.72 -6.16 0.25
CA PHE A 40 0.36 -6.11 1.22
C PHE A 40 0.15 -5.02 2.28
N TRP A 41 -0.24 -3.80 1.87
CA TRP A 41 -0.56 -2.73 2.81
C TRP A 41 -1.72 -3.09 3.73
N GLU A 42 -2.75 -3.75 3.22
CA GLU A 42 -3.88 -4.18 4.04
C GLU A 42 -3.45 -5.19 5.12
N LYS A 43 -2.63 -6.20 4.77
CA LYS A 43 -2.05 -7.13 5.75
C LYS A 43 -1.19 -6.43 6.80
N ILE A 44 -0.39 -5.44 6.40
CA ILE A 44 0.43 -4.65 7.33
C ILE A 44 -0.45 -3.80 8.24
N TYR A 45 -1.50 -3.19 7.70
CA TYR A 45 -2.46 -2.40 8.47
C TYR A 45 -3.21 -3.26 9.49
N ASP A 46 -3.60 -4.49 9.13
CA ASP A 46 -4.25 -5.41 10.06
C ASP A 46 -3.36 -5.83 11.22
N LYS A 47 -2.06 -5.97 10.97
CA LYS A 47 -1.09 -6.38 12.00
C LYS A 47 -0.63 -5.23 12.88
N LEU A 48 -0.41 -4.04 12.31
CA LEU A 48 0.34 -2.94 12.94
C LEU A 48 -0.39 -1.59 12.90
N GLY A 49 -1.62 -1.53 12.37
CA GLY A 49 -2.37 -0.31 12.20
C GLY A 49 -1.68 0.70 11.26
N VAL A 50 -1.98 1.99 11.49
CA VAL A 50 -1.43 3.10 10.70
C VAL A 50 0.10 3.16 10.78
N GLU A 51 0.68 2.81 11.92
CA GLU A 51 2.14 2.81 12.14
C GLU A 51 2.86 1.83 11.21
N GLY A 52 2.26 0.68 10.91
CA GLY A 52 2.81 -0.26 9.92
C GLY A 52 2.94 0.33 8.52
N LEU A 53 2.01 1.22 8.13
CA LEU A 53 2.01 1.84 6.80
C LEU A 53 3.01 3.00 6.68
N LYS A 54 3.34 3.65 7.79
CA LYS A 54 4.40 4.67 7.90
C LYS A 54 5.79 4.05 7.68
N LYS A 55 6.03 2.84 8.20
CA LYS A 55 7.34 2.17 8.28
C LYS A 55 7.94 1.63 6.97
N ASN A 56 7.38 1.89 5.79
CA ASN A 56 8.04 1.44 4.56
C ASN A 56 9.26 2.31 4.14
N HIS A 57 9.82 3.11 5.06
CA HIS A 57 11.15 3.69 4.91
C HIS A 57 12.14 2.66 5.46
N GLU A 58 12.96 2.09 4.56
CA GLU A 58 14.22 1.40 4.89
C GLU A 58 14.13 0.08 5.69
N ILE A 59 13.93 -1.03 4.98
CA ILE A 59 14.74 -2.22 5.26
C ILE A 59 15.73 -2.37 4.09
N LYS A 60 16.82 -1.61 4.17
CA LYS A 60 18.12 -1.95 3.58
C LYS A 60 19.19 -1.32 4.46
N SER A 61 19.67 -2.07 5.44
CA SER A 61 21.05 -2.08 5.94
C SER A 61 21.06 -2.82 7.27
N GLU A 62 21.22 -4.14 7.19
CA GLU A 62 21.98 -4.98 8.13
C GLU A 62 21.98 -6.40 7.55
N LEU A 63 22.84 -6.57 6.53
CA LEU A 63 23.57 -7.77 6.09
C LEU A 63 24.23 -7.47 4.74
#